data_AF-A0A917G3Z5-F1
#
_entry.id   AF-A0A917G3Z5-F1
#
_cell.length_a   1.000
_cell.length_b   1.000
_cell.length_c   1.000
_cell.angle_alpha   90.00
_cell.angle_beta   90.00
_cell.angle_gamma   90.00
#
_symmetry.space_group_name_H-M   'P 1'
#
loop_
_entity.id
_entity.type
_entity.pdbx_description
1 polymer ?
#
loop_
_entity_poly.entity_id
_entity_poly.type
_entity_poly.pdbx_seq_one_letter_code
_entity_poly.pdbx_strand_id
1 'polypeptide(L)'
;MIVDSLLYGNVVVQYATSEITATYDGEPRTTVSVRRTGGADHTRTPIGTRDPSAITASIDGRPVELTPGKARIMKRSYDVGISFDGRLITMRAKNLEASTLLCGTTDDGMNSFGELTRVYDGTVDIEWSVPFAAMKKTIEPPIPSREEALVGIAVAAAFGTGGLSAATIVSSIVGSVFPS
;
A
#
# COMPACT_ATOMS: atom_id res chain seq x y z
N MET A 1 10.92 7.28 -6.18
CA MET A 1 11.15 5.82 -6.15
C MET A 1 10.39 5.19 -7.30
N ILE A 2 10.90 4.10 -7.88
CA ILE A 2 10.24 3.43 -9.00
C ILE A 2 9.74 2.08 -8.50
N VAL A 3 8.46 1.82 -8.73
CA VAL A 3 7.80 0.54 -8.49
C VAL A 3 7.48 -0.08 -9.84
N ASP A 4 7.88 -1.31 -10.08
CA ASP A 4 7.36 -2.06 -11.23
C ASP A 4 5.99 -2.62 -10.86
N SER A 5 4.92 -2.16 -11.54
CA SER A 5 3.59 -2.68 -11.27
C SER A 5 3.39 -4.09 -11.83
N LEU A 6 4.32 -4.63 -12.63
CA LEU A 6 4.30 -5.92 -13.32
C LEU A 6 3.18 -6.12 -14.36
N LEU A 7 2.04 -5.44 -14.20
CA LEU A 7 0.89 -5.52 -15.11
C LEU A 7 0.77 -4.30 -16.03
N TYR A 8 1.14 -3.11 -15.55
CA TYR A 8 0.81 -1.83 -16.20
C TYR A 8 2.03 -0.91 -16.40
N GLY A 9 3.23 -1.44 -16.18
CA GLY A 9 4.49 -0.70 -16.27
C GLY A 9 4.91 0.00 -14.99
N ASN A 10 5.91 0.87 -15.10
CA ASN A 10 6.53 1.51 -13.95
C ASN A 10 5.64 2.61 -13.34
N VAL A 11 5.67 2.69 -12.03
CA VAL A 11 5.04 3.72 -11.21
C VAL A 11 6.12 4.49 -10.46
N VAL A 12 6.17 5.80 -10.68
CA VAL A 12 7.00 6.73 -9.92
C VAL A 12 6.25 7.13 -8.66
N VAL A 13 6.78 6.77 -7.51
CA VAL A 13 6.28 7.18 -6.19
C VAL A 13 7.15 8.32 -5.63
N GLN A 14 6.54 9.44 -5.26
CA GLN A 14 7.21 10.59 -4.66
C GLN A 14 6.68 10.83 -3.25
N TYR A 15 7.59 11.18 -2.33
CA TYR A 15 7.28 11.43 -0.93
C TYR A 15 7.59 12.87 -0.58
N ALA A 16 6.57 13.60 -0.13
CA ALA A 16 6.69 14.88 0.51
C ALA A 16 6.22 14.76 1.98
N THR A 17 6.50 15.79 2.79
CA THR A 17 6.21 15.80 4.23
C THR A 17 4.76 15.49 4.61
N SER A 18 3.81 15.83 3.73
CA SER A 18 2.37 15.65 3.95
C SER A 18 1.65 15.06 2.75
N GLU A 19 2.36 14.61 1.72
CA GLU A 19 1.74 14.13 0.48
C GLU A 19 2.59 13.04 -0.15
N ILE A 20 1.93 12.02 -0.67
CA ILE A 20 2.52 10.94 -1.44
C ILE A 20 1.79 10.88 -2.77
N THR A 21 2.55 10.89 -3.85
CA THR A 21 2.02 10.72 -5.20
C THR A 21 2.56 9.45 -5.82
N ALA A 22 1.71 8.73 -6.53
CA ALA A 22 2.08 7.59 -7.36
C ALA A 22 1.58 7.87 -8.78
N THR A 23 2.51 7.89 -9.74
CA THR A 23 2.21 8.23 -11.14
C THR A 23 2.81 7.20 -12.05
N TYR A 24 2.07 6.71 -13.04
CA TYR A 24 2.68 5.86 -14.08
C TYR A 24 3.70 6.65 -14.91
N ASP A 25 4.82 6.02 -15.23
CA ASP A 25 5.92 6.59 -16.04
C ASP A 25 5.63 6.55 -17.56
N GLY A 26 4.42 6.17 -17.96
CA GLY A 26 3.99 6.06 -19.35
C GLY A 26 2.57 6.54 -19.58
N GLU A 27 2.20 6.69 -20.85
CA GLU A 27 0.86 7.15 -21.26
C GLU A 27 -0.18 6.01 -21.23
N PRO A 28 -1.42 6.27 -20.77
CA PRO A 28 -1.91 7.55 -20.24
C PRO A 28 -1.35 7.85 -18.85
N ARG A 29 -0.83 9.05 -18.62
CA ARG A 29 -0.28 9.42 -17.33
C ARG A 29 -1.38 9.63 -16.28
N THR A 30 -1.56 8.64 -15.41
CA THR A 30 -2.51 8.68 -14.28
C THR A 30 -1.74 8.87 -12.99
N THR A 31 -2.23 9.76 -12.13
CA THR A 31 -1.63 10.08 -10.83
C THR A 31 -2.63 9.84 -9.71
N VAL A 32 -2.20 9.12 -8.69
CA VAL A 32 -2.89 9.05 -7.39
C VAL A 32 -2.14 9.92 -6.40
N SER A 33 -2.86 10.78 -5.68
CA SER A 33 -2.33 11.54 -4.54
C SER A 33 -2.99 11.12 -3.25
N VAL A 34 -2.21 11.02 -2.17
CA VAL A 34 -2.68 10.84 -0.80
C VAL A 34 -2.03 11.92 0.06
N ARG A 35 -2.85 12.78 0.66
CA ARG A 35 -2.40 13.97 1.37
C ARG A 35 -2.96 14.02 2.79
N ARG A 36 -2.11 14.43 3.73
CA ARG A 36 -2.47 14.82 5.10
C ARG A 36 -2.78 16.32 5.15
N THR A 37 -3.91 16.70 5.76
CA THR A 37 -4.37 18.10 5.87
C THR A 37 -4.01 18.77 7.21
N GLY A 38 -3.35 18.06 8.12
CA GLY A 38 -2.90 18.56 9.43
C GLY A 38 -1.46 18.17 9.80
N GLY A 39 -1.14 18.32 11.09
CA GLY A 39 0.14 17.88 11.65
C GLY A 39 0.26 16.34 11.66
N ALA A 40 1.49 15.84 11.70
CA ALA A 40 1.72 14.42 11.92
C ALA A 40 1.39 14.07 13.38
N ASP A 41 0.51 13.10 13.59
CA ASP A 41 0.11 12.59 14.91
C ASP A 41 0.47 11.10 15.09
N HIS A 42 0.99 10.45 14.04
CA HIS A 42 1.32 9.04 14.05
C HIS A 42 2.68 8.75 13.40
N THR A 43 3.70 8.46 14.23
CA THR A 43 5.11 8.35 13.80
C THR A 43 5.43 7.12 12.96
N ARG A 44 4.61 6.06 13.03
CA ARG A 44 4.85 4.80 12.31
C ARG A 44 4.11 4.69 10.97
N THR A 45 3.26 5.67 10.67
CA THR A 45 2.53 5.70 9.40
C THR A 45 3.28 6.66 8.47
N PRO A 46 3.66 6.25 7.25
CA PRO A 46 4.43 7.11 6.34
C PRO A 46 3.78 8.46 6.06
N ILE A 47 2.45 8.51 5.83
CA ILE A 47 1.69 9.76 5.65
C ILE A 47 1.52 10.54 6.98
N GLY A 48 1.95 9.96 8.10
CA GLY A 48 2.04 10.60 9.41
C GLY A 48 0.72 10.78 10.16
N THR A 49 -0.40 10.28 9.63
CA THR A 49 -1.67 10.22 10.36
C THR A 49 -2.49 8.99 9.98
N ARG A 50 -3.42 8.62 10.86
CA ARG A 50 -4.44 7.59 10.62
C ARG A 50 -5.85 8.13 10.71
N ASP A 51 -6.00 9.40 11.04
CA ASP A 51 -7.31 10.04 11.14
C ASP A 51 -7.87 10.21 9.74
N PRO A 52 -8.97 9.51 9.36
CA PRO A 52 -9.57 9.67 8.04
C PRO A 52 -9.99 11.12 7.77
N SER A 53 -10.34 11.90 8.80
CA SER A 53 -10.73 13.30 8.62
C SER A 53 -9.55 14.21 8.27
N ALA A 54 -8.32 13.76 8.54
CA ALA A 54 -7.08 14.45 8.21
C ALA A 54 -6.46 13.95 6.89
N ILE A 55 -7.15 13.11 6.13
CA ILE A 55 -6.64 12.48 4.91
C ILE A 55 -7.55 12.79 3.71
N THR A 56 -6.93 13.18 2.61
CA THR A 56 -7.59 13.35 1.32
C THR A 56 -6.84 12.53 0.28
N ALA A 57 -7.55 11.83 -0.61
CA ALA A 57 -6.93 11.13 -1.73
C ALA A 57 -7.68 11.40 -3.03
N SER A 58 -6.97 11.29 -4.16
CA SER A 58 -7.56 11.46 -5.48
C SER A 58 -6.85 10.69 -6.59
N ILE A 59 -7.58 10.34 -7.66
CA ILE A 59 -7.01 9.88 -8.95
C ILE A 59 -7.22 11.01 -9.97
N ASP A 60 -6.15 11.66 -10.42
CA ASP A 60 -6.21 12.81 -11.33
C ASP A 60 -7.23 13.88 -10.87
N GLY A 61 -7.31 14.11 -9.55
CA GLY A 61 -8.24 15.05 -8.93
C GLY A 61 -9.64 14.50 -8.64
N ARG A 62 -10.00 13.30 -9.14
CA ARG A 62 -11.26 12.62 -8.74
C ARG A 62 -11.12 12.08 -7.32
N PRO A 63 -12.08 12.33 -6.42
CA PRO A 63 -12.00 11.88 -5.04
C PRO A 63 -11.85 10.35 -4.89
N VAL A 64 -10.96 9.95 -3.98
CA VAL A 64 -10.87 8.59 -3.45
C VAL A 64 -11.14 8.65 -1.96
N GLU A 65 -12.13 7.92 -1.48
CA GLU A 65 -12.39 7.80 -0.06
C GLU A 65 -11.50 6.71 0.54
N LEU A 66 -10.78 7.07 1.60
CA LEU A 66 -9.93 6.16 2.35
C LEU A 66 -10.50 5.99 3.75
N THR A 67 -10.71 4.75 4.15
CA THR A 67 -11.19 4.38 5.48
C THR A 67 -10.14 3.52 6.19
N PRO A 68 -9.15 4.14 6.85
CA PRO A 68 -8.20 3.41 7.69
C PRO A 68 -8.95 2.66 8.79
N GLY A 69 -8.67 1.37 8.90
CA GLY A 69 -9.26 0.48 9.90
C GLY A 69 -8.86 0.87 11.32
N LYS A 70 -9.78 0.59 12.25
CA LYS A 70 -9.56 0.81 13.69
C LYS A 70 -8.39 -0.06 14.16
N ALA A 71 -7.36 0.58 14.71
CA ALA A 71 -6.25 -0.13 15.34
C ALA A 71 -6.78 -0.94 16.54
N ARG A 72 -6.83 -2.28 16.44
CA ARG A 72 -6.80 -3.08 17.67
C ARG A 72 -5.39 -2.97 18.21
N ILE A 73 -5.28 -2.51 19.46
CA ILE A 73 -4.09 -1.98 20.18
C ILE A 73 -2.79 -2.80 19.98
N MET A 74 -2.85 -4.06 19.54
CA MET A 74 -1.68 -4.92 19.32
C MET A 74 -1.33 -5.24 17.85
N LYS A 75 -2.20 -4.98 16.87
CA LYS A 75 -1.92 -5.29 15.46
C LYS A 75 -1.21 -4.12 14.77
N ARG A 76 0.03 -4.35 14.35
CA ARG A 76 0.87 -3.44 13.51
C ARG A 76 0.45 -3.41 12.04
N SER A 77 -0.66 -4.07 11.73
CA SER A 77 -1.06 -4.49 10.40
C SER A 77 -2.26 -3.60 10.00
N TYR A 78 -2.14 -2.84 8.91
CA TYR A 78 -3.08 -1.78 8.53
C TYR A 78 -4.11 -2.27 7.52
N ASP A 79 -5.37 -2.25 7.92
CA ASP A 79 -6.48 -2.39 6.99
C ASP A 79 -6.87 -0.99 6.50
N VAL A 80 -7.04 -0.79 5.19
CA VAL A 80 -7.51 0.46 4.59
C VAL A 80 -8.56 0.11 3.56
N GLY A 81 -9.80 0.49 3.82
CA GLY A 81 -10.87 0.46 2.81
C GLY A 81 -10.69 1.62 1.84
N ILE A 82 -10.91 1.35 0.55
CA ILE A 82 -10.68 2.28 -0.55
C ILE A 82 -11.93 2.28 -1.43
N SER A 83 -12.48 3.46 -1.70
CA SER A 83 -13.66 3.63 -2.55
C SER A 83 -13.46 4.75 -3.57
N PHE A 84 -13.74 4.47 -4.84
CA PHE A 84 -13.72 5.45 -5.93
C PHE A 84 -14.55 4.94 -7.11
N ASP A 85 -15.27 5.82 -7.81
CA ASP A 85 -16.06 5.49 -9.00
C ASP A 85 -16.94 4.23 -8.88
N GLY A 86 -17.53 4.03 -7.71
CA GLY A 86 -18.37 2.87 -7.40
C GLY A 86 -17.63 1.56 -7.14
N ARG A 87 -16.29 1.57 -7.15
CA ARG A 87 -15.43 0.44 -6.81
C ARG A 87 -15.10 0.43 -5.33
N LEU A 88 -15.01 -0.76 -4.78
CA LEU A 88 -14.59 -0.98 -3.39
C LEU A 88 -13.44 -1.98 -3.41
N ILE A 89 -12.30 -1.57 -2.89
CA ILE A 89 -11.13 -2.44 -2.69
C ILE A 89 -10.61 -2.26 -1.27
N THR A 90 -9.88 -3.24 -0.76
CA THR A 90 -9.34 -3.18 0.60
C THR A 90 -7.89 -3.59 0.60
N MET A 91 -7.00 -2.73 1.11
CA MET A 91 -5.68 -3.17 1.52
C MET A 91 -5.81 -3.77 2.92
N ARG A 92 -5.70 -5.08 3.03
CA ARG A 92 -5.82 -5.81 4.29
C ARG A 92 -4.47 -6.29 4.73
N ALA A 93 -4.19 -6.14 6.01
CA ALA A 93 -2.92 -6.58 6.52
C ALA A 93 -2.86 -8.12 6.61
N LYS A 94 -1.83 -8.73 6.00
CA LYS A 94 -1.66 -10.19 5.97
C LYS A 94 -0.74 -10.66 7.07
N ASN A 95 0.46 -10.08 7.16
CA ASN A 95 1.47 -10.41 8.16
C ASN A 95 2.25 -9.15 8.59
N LEU A 96 3.45 -9.31 9.13
CA LEU A 96 4.28 -8.20 9.61
C LEU A 96 4.96 -7.41 8.50
N GLU A 97 4.93 -7.87 7.25
CA GLU A 97 5.72 -7.30 6.15
C GLU A 97 4.85 -6.98 4.93
N ALA A 98 3.75 -7.74 4.77
CA ALA A 98 2.87 -7.65 3.62
C ALA A 98 1.42 -7.32 3.99
N SER A 99 0.78 -6.62 3.06
CA SER A 99 -0.66 -6.44 2.99
C SER A 99 -1.20 -7.06 1.71
N THR A 100 -2.36 -7.72 1.78
CA THR A 100 -3.10 -8.20 0.62
C THR A 100 -4.00 -7.09 0.07
N LEU A 101 -4.02 -6.88 -1.24
CA LEU A 101 -5.00 -6.04 -1.92
C LEU A 101 -6.18 -6.91 -2.36
N LEU A 102 -7.38 -6.59 -1.87
CA LEU A 102 -8.60 -7.36 -2.08
C LEU A 102 -9.57 -6.62 -3.01
N CYS A 103 -10.23 -7.35 -3.89
CA CYS A 103 -11.42 -6.93 -4.62
C CYS A 103 -12.64 -6.99 -3.68
N GLY A 104 -13.18 -5.83 -3.29
CA GLY A 104 -14.27 -5.73 -2.32
C GLY A 104 -13.82 -5.38 -0.90
N THR A 105 -14.72 -5.59 0.06
CA THR A 105 -14.57 -5.15 1.46
C THR A 105 -14.23 -6.28 2.44
N THR A 106 -14.41 -7.53 2.03
CA THR A 106 -14.22 -8.72 2.86
C THR A 106 -13.35 -9.73 2.15
N ASP A 107 -12.48 -10.40 2.88
CA ASP A 107 -11.67 -11.51 2.34
C ASP A 107 -12.54 -12.77 2.28
N ASP A 108 -12.75 -13.29 1.07
CA ASP A 108 -13.45 -14.56 0.83
C ASP A 108 -12.51 -15.70 0.42
N GLY A 109 -11.19 -15.45 0.46
CA GLY A 109 -10.13 -16.35 0.04
C GLY A 109 -9.86 -16.40 -1.47
N MET A 110 -10.73 -15.80 -2.29
CA MET A 110 -10.70 -15.91 -3.76
C MET A 110 -10.61 -14.54 -4.44
N ASN A 111 -10.79 -13.47 -3.69
CA ASN A 111 -10.87 -12.11 -4.19
C ASN A 111 -9.58 -11.30 -4.03
N SER A 112 -8.45 -11.96 -3.78
CA SER A 112 -7.15 -11.29 -3.68
C SER A 112 -6.60 -10.95 -5.07
N PHE A 113 -6.33 -9.65 -5.30
CA PHE A 113 -5.54 -9.22 -6.45
C PHE A 113 -4.07 -9.62 -6.30
N GLY A 114 -3.53 -9.51 -5.09
CA GLY A 114 -2.13 -9.80 -4.79
C GLY A 114 -1.67 -9.24 -3.45
N GLU A 115 -0.36 -9.26 -3.23
CA GLU A 115 0.32 -8.80 -2.03
C GLU A 115 1.23 -7.61 -2.33
N LEU A 116 1.27 -6.69 -1.38
CA LEU A 116 2.03 -5.45 -1.40
C LEU A 116 2.97 -5.47 -0.21
N THR A 117 4.25 -5.20 -0.44
CA THR A 117 5.29 -5.14 0.58
C THR A 117 6.06 -3.84 0.45
N ARG A 118 6.02 -2.99 1.47
CA ARG A 118 6.83 -1.77 1.53
C ARG A 118 8.23 -2.12 2.02
N VAL A 119 9.21 -2.02 1.14
CA VAL A 119 10.62 -2.30 1.43
C VAL A 119 11.31 -1.12 2.12
N TYR A 120 12.57 -1.32 2.54
CA TYR A 120 13.31 -0.41 3.42
C TYR A 120 13.48 1.00 2.86
N ASP A 121 13.77 1.13 1.57
CA ASP A 121 13.95 2.44 0.91
C ASP A 121 12.62 3.22 0.81
N GLY A 122 11.49 2.54 1.05
CA GLY A 122 10.14 3.06 0.97
C GLY A 122 9.40 2.67 -0.30
N THR A 123 10.05 1.99 -1.24
CA THR A 123 9.44 1.40 -2.43
C THR A 123 8.40 0.34 -2.03
N VAL A 124 7.47 0.04 -2.93
CA VAL A 124 6.45 -1.01 -2.74
C VAL A 124 6.72 -2.11 -3.76
N ASP A 125 7.03 -3.31 -3.28
CA ASP A 125 7.06 -4.53 -4.08
C ASP A 125 5.67 -5.12 -4.19
N ILE A 126 5.37 -5.73 -5.34
CA ILE A 126 4.06 -6.28 -5.64
C ILE A 126 4.21 -7.71 -6.14
N GLU A 127 3.38 -8.60 -5.58
CA GLU A 127 3.22 -9.97 -6.06
C GLU A 127 1.74 -10.18 -6.38
N TRP A 128 1.39 -10.23 -7.66
CA TRP A 128 0.01 -10.50 -8.07
C TRP A 128 -0.35 -11.97 -7.88
N SER A 129 -1.58 -12.20 -7.45
CA SER A 129 -2.13 -13.54 -7.30
C SER A 129 -2.09 -14.27 -8.64
N VAL A 130 -1.62 -15.51 -8.62
CA VAL A 130 -1.63 -16.42 -9.77
C VAL A 130 -2.69 -17.50 -9.58
N PRO A 131 -3.12 -18.17 -10.66
CA PRO A 131 -4.10 -19.25 -10.56
C PRO A 131 -3.62 -20.35 -9.62
N PHE A 132 -4.52 -20.85 -8.76
CA PHE A 132 -4.21 -21.89 -7.80
C PHE A 132 -5.31 -22.95 -7.74
N ALA A 133 -4.95 -24.16 -7.30
CA ALA A 133 -5.90 -25.26 -7.15
C ALA A 133 -6.52 -25.25 -5.74
N ALA A 134 -7.85 -25.21 -5.66
CA ALA A 134 -8.60 -25.38 -4.43
C ALA A 134 -9.83 -26.27 -4.66
N MET A 135 -10.09 -27.21 -3.75
CA MET A 135 -11.26 -28.10 -3.82
C MET A 135 -11.48 -28.76 -5.21
N LYS A 136 -10.40 -29.24 -5.84
CA LYS A 136 -10.39 -29.87 -7.18
C LYS A 136 -10.80 -28.93 -8.34
N LYS A 137 -10.77 -27.61 -8.13
CA LYS A 137 -10.98 -26.60 -9.17
C LYS A 137 -9.77 -25.67 -9.24
N THR A 138 -9.45 -25.21 -10.44
CA THR A 138 -8.56 -24.06 -10.62
C THR A 138 -9.34 -22.80 -10.35
N ILE A 139 -8.74 -21.92 -9.58
CA ILE A 139 -9.30 -20.64 -9.21
C ILE A 139 -8.46 -19.58 -9.90
N GLU A 140 -9.14 -18.78 -10.70
CA GLU A 140 -8.56 -17.61 -11.36
C GLU A 140 -8.78 -16.41 -10.43
N PRO A 141 -7.71 -15.80 -9.87
CA PRO A 141 -7.84 -14.60 -9.07
C PRO A 141 -8.33 -13.42 -9.93
N PRO A 142 -8.98 -12.42 -9.33
CA PRO A 142 -9.32 -11.21 -10.06
C PRO A 142 -8.05 -10.47 -10.50
N ILE A 143 -8.11 -9.81 -11.65
CA ILE A 143 -7.03 -8.93 -12.13
C ILE A 143 -7.43 -7.49 -11.78
N PRO A 144 -6.59 -6.73 -11.05
CA PRO A 144 -6.90 -5.34 -10.72
C PRO A 144 -6.86 -4.52 -12.00
N SER A 145 -7.76 -3.56 -12.16
CA SER A 145 -7.58 -2.54 -13.19
C SER A 145 -6.37 -1.66 -12.90
N ARG A 146 -5.96 -0.89 -13.91
CA ARG A 146 -4.83 0.04 -13.82
C ARG A 146 -4.95 1.04 -12.66
N GLU A 147 -6.16 1.54 -12.38
CA GLU A 147 -6.40 2.47 -11.27
C GLU A 147 -6.40 1.75 -9.91
N GLU A 148 -6.97 0.54 -9.83
CA GLU A 148 -6.96 -0.24 -8.59
C GLU A 148 -5.53 -0.60 -8.17
N ALA A 149 -4.69 -1.00 -9.13
CA ALA A 149 -3.28 -1.24 -8.90
C ALA A 149 -2.55 0.03 -8.42
N LEU A 150 -2.75 1.16 -9.10
CA LEU A 150 -2.09 2.42 -8.76
C LEU A 150 -2.52 2.95 -7.37
N VAL A 151 -3.82 2.88 -7.07
CA VAL A 151 -4.34 3.27 -5.75
C VAL A 151 -3.80 2.33 -4.67
N GLY A 152 -3.74 1.02 -4.92
CA GLY A 152 -3.12 0.05 -4.02
C GLY A 152 -1.67 0.40 -3.69
N ILE A 153 -0.87 0.74 -4.71
CA ILE A 153 0.53 1.19 -4.55
C ILE A 153 0.60 2.48 -3.72
N ALA A 154 -0.20 3.50 -4.06
CA ALA A 154 -0.21 4.78 -3.35
C ALA A 154 -0.62 4.62 -1.87
N VAL A 155 -1.61 3.77 -1.58
CA VAL A 155 -2.09 3.49 -0.23
C VAL A 155 -1.05 2.67 0.55
N ALA A 156 -0.41 1.68 -0.06
CA ALA A 156 0.70 0.96 0.55
C ALA A 156 1.88 1.88 0.88
N ALA A 157 2.21 2.81 -0.03
CA ALA A 157 3.23 3.83 0.18
C ALA A 157 2.86 4.77 1.34
N ALA A 158 1.59 5.17 1.44
CA ALA A 158 1.09 6.14 2.43
C ALA A 158 0.88 5.55 3.82
N PHE A 159 0.34 4.33 3.92
CA PHE A 159 0.00 3.72 5.21
C PHE A 159 1.02 2.68 5.66
N GLY A 160 1.87 2.19 4.75
CA GLY A 160 2.72 1.03 4.97
C GLY A 160 1.98 -0.29 4.84
N THR A 161 2.72 -1.39 4.73
CA THR A 161 2.19 -2.75 4.57
C THR A 161 2.50 -3.60 5.79
N GLY A 162 2.18 -3.10 6.99
CA GLY A 162 2.49 -3.84 8.21
C GLY A 162 3.97 -3.79 8.64
N GLY A 163 4.14 -3.61 9.95
CA GLY A 163 5.17 -4.19 10.82
C GLY A 163 6.68 -3.94 10.70
N LEU A 164 7.30 -3.63 9.56
CA LEU A 164 8.73 -3.27 9.51
C LEU A 164 8.95 -1.80 9.13
N SER A 165 8.53 -0.89 10.00
CA SER A 165 9.10 0.45 10.05
C SER A 165 10.44 0.39 10.80
N ALA A 166 11.57 0.22 10.11
CA ALA A 166 12.95 0.65 10.45
C ALA A 166 13.57 0.35 11.85
N ALA A 167 12.85 -0.14 12.86
CA ALA A 167 13.33 -0.24 14.24
C ALA A 167 13.94 -1.61 14.61
N THR A 168 13.92 -2.59 13.70
CA THR A 168 14.40 -3.97 13.98
C THR A 168 15.70 -4.33 13.23
N ILE A 169 16.30 -3.44 12.44
CA ILE A 169 17.69 -3.63 11.98
C ILE A 169 18.51 -2.39 12.34
N VAL A 170 18.68 -2.18 13.64
CA VAL A 170 19.93 -1.64 14.18
C VAL A 170 20.60 -2.80 14.91
N SER A 171 21.17 -3.75 14.16
CA SER A 171 22.04 -4.82 14.67
C SER A 171 22.99 -5.35 13.59
N SER A 172 23.53 -4.48 12.75
CA SER A 172 24.69 -4.81 11.91
C SER A 172 25.61 -3.62 11.59
N ILE A 173 25.45 -2.47 12.27
CA ILE A 173 26.44 -1.38 12.27
C ILE A 173 26.75 -0.98 13.72
N VAL A 174 27.18 -1.93 14.54
CA VAL A 174 28.04 -1.67 15.72
C VAL A 174 29.06 -2.80 15.74
N GLY A 175 30.16 -2.59 15.05
CA GLY A 175 31.23 -3.57 14.95
C GLY A 175 32.34 -3.23 13.96
N SER A 176 32.56 -1.95 13.64
CA SER A 176 33.77 -1.54 12.93
C SER A 176 34.03 -0.04 13.12
N VAL A 177 34.12 0.36 14.38
CA VAL A 177 35.05 1.43 14.78
C VAL A 177 36.07 0.74 15.67
N PHE A 178 37.25 0.43 15.13
CA PHE A 178 38.58 0.79 15.66
C PHE A 178 39.69 0.06 14.85
N PRO A 179 40.79 0.74 14.53
CA PRO A 179 41.88 0.22 13.73
C PRO A 179 42.79 -0.70 14.54
N SER A 180 43.54 -1.56 13.86
CA SER A 180 44.80 -2.13 14.34
C SER A 180 45.86 -1.89 13.28
#